data_AF-A0A9D7NY57-F1
#
_entry.id   AF-A0A9D7NY57-F1
#
_cell.length_a   1.000
_cell.length_b   1.000
_cell.length_c   1.000
_cell.angle_alpha   90.00
_cell.angle_beta   90.00
_cell.angle_gamma   90.00
#
_symmetry.space_group_name_H-M   'P 1'
#
loop_
_entity.id
_entity.type
_entity.pdbx_description
1 polymer ?
#
loop_
_entity_poly.entity_id
_entity_poly.type
_entity_poly.pdbx_seq_one_letter_code
_entity_poly.pdbx_strand_id
1 'polypeptide(L)'
;LTPTDAAKIVYDIRLDSQRPSGFVLIASCPVSRVAMQSLNEALQARGIAAFIVWSASIIEAMLYNQYNDLLFAYFGVELKARQRSAERVLRESLRMEKRLSKDLIDHTFTKDPRNWRRIDLEPWSRFISSRAIIRSVHDKSYPDADTEGTGLSSWFRHNFYDFYHNGLEFWLANEYLVLHDGTKWEHVDSSDPRIQESRFSQEQGEVHRTHSLLSNCGLQAER
;
A
#
# COMPACT_ATOMS: atom_id res chain seq x y z
N LEU A 1 31.93 -7.86 -28.04
CA LEU A 1 32.37 -8.02 -29.45
C LEU A 1 33.63 -7.19 -29.69
N THR A 2 34.73 -7.81 -30.16
CA THR A 2 36.00 -7.12 -30.41
C THR A 2 36.06 -6.56 -31.84
N PRO A 3 36.92 -5.56 -32.13
CA PRO A 3 37.07 -5.02 -33.49
C PRO A 3 37.49 -6.07 -34.53
N THR A 4 38.26 -7.08 -34.12
CA THR A 4 38.70 -8.17 -34.99
C THR A 4 37.54 -9.09 -35.37
N ASP A 5 36.64 -9.39 -34.42
CA ASP A 5 35.44 -10.20 -34.68
C ASP A 5 34.46 -9.45 -35.58
N ALA A 6 34.34 -8.12 -35.37
CA ALA A 6 33.53 -7.23 -36.21
C ALA A 6 33.98 -7.28 -37.68
N ALA A 7 35.29 -7.21 -37.94
CA ALA A 7 35.84 -7.27 -39.29
C ALA A 7 35.57 -8.62 -39.99
N LYS A 8 35.64 -9.73 -39.24
CA LYS A 8 35.30 -11.08 -39.76
C LYS A 8 33.84 -11.17 -40.17
N ILE A 9 32.93 -10.71 -39.29
CA ILE A 9 31.49 -10.72 -39.57
C ILE A 9 31.20 -9.96 -40.88
N VAL A 10 31.81 -8.78 -41.08
CA VAL A 10 31.61 -8.02 -42.31
C VAL A 10 32.19 -8.76 -43.53
N TYR A 11 33.35 -9.40 -43.38
CA TYR A 11 33.97 -10.15 -44.47
C TYR A 11 33.12 -11.34 -44.94
N ASP A 12 32.48 -12.04 -44.00
CA ASP A 12 31.67 -13.22 -44.26
C ASP A 12 30.32 -12.91 -44.93
N ILE A 13 29.90 -11.63 -44.98
CA ILE A 13 28.69 -11.21 -45.67
C ILE A 13 28.90 -11.37 -47.19
N ARG A 14 28.27 -12.40 -47.77
CA ARG A 14 28.12 -12.52 -49.22
C ARG A 14 27.10 -11.52 -49.73
N LEU A 15 27.57 -10.52 -50.44
CA LEU A 15 26.74 -9.59 -51.20
C LEU A 15 26.50 -10.20 -52.58
N ASP A 16 25.51 -11.09 -52.68
CA ASP A 16 25.01 -11.54 -53.98
C ASP A 16 24.31 -10.37 -54.71
N SER A 17 23.88 -10.59 -55.95
CA SER A 17 23.53 -9.58 -56.96
C SER A 17 22.51 -8.48 -56.56
N GLN A 18 21.84 -8.60 -55.41
CA GLN A 18 21.03 -7.55 -54.80
C GLN A 18 21.68 -7.05 -53.49
N ARG A 19 22.14 -5.80 -53.50
CA ARG A 19 22.72 -5.15 -52.31
C ARG A 19 21.61 -4.89 -51.27
N PRO A 20 21.76 -5.36 -50.02
CA PRO A 20 20.81 -5.03 -48.95
C PRO A 20 20.81 -3.52 -48.67
N SER A 21 19.63 -2.95 -48.47
CA SER A 21 19.45 -1.54 -48.10
C SER A 21 19.84 -1.24 -46.65
N GLY A 22 19.94 -2.27 -45.80
CA GLY A 22 20.37 -2.12 -44.42
C GLY A 22 20.89 -3.40 -43.79
N PHE A 23 21.62 -3.25 -42.69
CA PHE A 23 22.23 -4.33 -41.92
C PHE A 23 21.86 -4.20 -40.44
N VAL A 24 21.34 -5.29 -39.86
CA VAL A 24 21.02 -5.36 -38.42
C VAL A 24 21.95 -6.38 -37.77
N LEU A 25 22.75 -5.91 -36.82
CA LEU A 25 23.60 -6.77 -36.00
C LEU A 25 22.92 -7.03 -34.66
N ILE A 26 22.56 -8.29 -34.41
CA ILE A 26 22.03 -8.72 -33.11
C ILE A 26 23.17 -9.41 -32.34
N ALA A 27 23.53 -8.87 -31.20
CA ALA A 27 24.62 -9.38 -30.37
C ALA A 27 24.16 -9.60 -28.93
N SER A 28 24.36 -10.81 -28.43
CA SER A 28 24.11 -11.19 -27.02
C SER A 28 25.14 -10.60 -26.05
N CYS A 29 26.18 -9.92 -26.54
CA CYS A 29 27.25 -9.35 -25.74
C CYS A 29 27.35 -7.83 -25.95
N PRO A 30 27.95 -7.10 -24.99
CA PRO A 30 28.25 -5.68 -25.19
C PRO A 30 29.19 -5.49 -26.38
N VAL A 31 28.86 -4.51 -27.21
CA VAL A 31 29.65 -4.09 -28.37
C VAL A 31 30.37 -2.80 -27.99
N SER A 32 31.70 -2.79 -28.11
CA SER A 32 32.47 -1.58 -27.80
C SER A 32 32.20 -0.49 -28.83
N ARG A 33 32.33 0.77 -28.43
CA ARG A 33 32.16 1.92 -29.33
C ARG A 33 33.14 1.87 -30.51
N VAL A 34 34.38 1.45 -30.25
CA VAL A 34 35.41 1.30 -31.29
C VAL A 34 35.01 0.22 -32.30
N ALA A 35 34.55 -0.94 -31.83
CA ALA A 35 34.09 -2.01 -32.73
C ALA A 35 32.87 -1.57 -33.56
N MET A 36 31.94 -0.81 -32.97
CA MET A 36 30.76 -0.29 -33.66
C MET A 36 31.13 0.72 -34.75
N GLN A 37 32.10 1.60 -34.48
CA GLN A 37 32.59 2.56 -35.45
C GLN A 37 33.29 1.86 -36.62
N SER A 38 34.19 0.91 -36.33
CA SER A 38 34.88 0.12 -37.37
C SER A 38 33.90 -0.69 -38.23
N LEU A 39 32.84 -1.25 -37.64
CA LEU A 39 31.76 -1.93 -38.36
C LEU A 39 31.02 -0.99 -39.31
N ASN A 40 30.65 0.19 -38.82
CA ASN A 40 29.93 1.17 -39.63
C ASN A 40 30.78 1.64 -40.82
N GLU A 41 32.06 1.96 -40.60
CA GLU A 41 33.00 2.34 -41.66
C GLU A 41 33.16 1.22 -42.70
N ALA A 42 33.31 -0.04 -42.25
CA ALA A 42 33.46 -1.19 -43.15
C ALA A 42 32.18 -1.49 -43.97
N LEU A 43 31.00 -1.28 -43.41
CA LEU A 43 29.72 -1.46 -44.10
C LEU A 43 29.42 -0.33 -45.10
N GLN A 44 29.75 0.91 -44.75
CA GLN A 44 29.63 2.07 -45.63
C GLN A 44 30.56 1.93 -46.85
N ALA A 45 31.80 1.46 -46.65
CA ALA A 45 32.73 1.16 -47.74
C ALA A 45 32.19 0.11 -48.72
N ARG A 46 31.27 -0.75 -48.27
CA ARG A 46 30.57 -1.76 -49.10
C ARG A 46 29.23 -1.27 -49.65
N GLY A 47 28.86 -0.01 -49.40
CA GLY A 47 27.65 0.62 -49.94
C GLY A 47 26.37 0.34 -49.15
N ILE A 48 26.47 -0.11 -47.89
CA ILE A 48 25.31 -0.30 -47.01
C ILE A 48 25.12 0.97 -46.17
N ALA A 49 24.03 1.70 -46.43
CA ALA A 49 23.80 3.00 -45.81
C ALA A 49 23.18 2.91 -44.41
N ALA A 50 22.34 1.90 -44.14
CA ALA A 50 21.64 1.75 -42.88
C ALA A 50 22.26 0.63 -42.02
N PHE A 51 22.72 0.97 -40.82
CA PHE A 51 23.30 0.02 -39.87
C PHE A 51 22.66 0.19 -38.48
N ILE A 52 22.12 -0.89 -37.92
CA ILE A 52 21.53 -0.92 -36.59
C ILE A 52 22.20 -2.02 -35.77
N VAL A 53 22.56 -1.72 -34.53
CA VAL A 53 23.08 -2.71 -33.57
C VAL A 53 22.07 -2.91 -32.45
N TRP A 54 21.66 -4.14 -32.24
CA TRP A 54 20.89 -4.58 -31.08
C TRP A 54 21.81 -5.38 -30.17
N SER A 55 22.36 -4.70 -29.16
CA SER A 55 23.08 -5.37 -28.07
C SER A 55 22.10 -5.93 -27.04
N ALA A 56 22.58 -6.82 -26.17
CA ALA A 56 21.80 -7.35 -25.05
C ALA A 56 21.08 -6.25 -24.26
N SER A 57 21.76 -5.14 -23.93
CA SER A 57 21.16 -4.03 -23.18
C SER A 57 20.05 -3.30 -23.96
N ILE A 58 20.19 -3.17 -25.29
CA ILE A 58 19.16 -2.54 -26.12
C ILE A 58 17.93 -3.46 -26.21
N ILE A 59 18.16 -4.76 -26.41
CA ILE A 59 17.09 -5.76 -26.46
C ILE A 59 16.36 -5.82 -25.11
N GLU A 60 17.10 -5.80 -24.00
CA GLU A 60 16.53 -5.76 -22.66
C GLU A 60 15.67 -4.50 -22.47
N ALA A 61 16.21 -3.32 -22.79
CA ALA A 61 15.44 -2.07 -22.71
C ALA A 61 14.18 -2.09 -23.58
N MET A 62 14.26 -2.65 -24.80
CA MET A 62 13.11 -2.82 -25.69
C MET A 62 12.08 -3.80 -25.10
N LEU A 63 12.52 -4.91 -24.52
CA LEU A 63 11.65 -5.91 -23.87
C LEU A 63 10.91 -5.31 -22.67
N TYR A 64 11.59 -4.55 -21.79
CA TYR A 64 10.96 -3.93 -20.61
C TYR A 64 10.06 -2.74 -20.93
N ASN A 65 10.29 -2.02 -22.02
CA ASN A 65 9.53 -0.80 -22.33
C ASN A 65 8.45 -1.03 -23.39
N GLN A 66 8.79 -1.71 -24.48
CA GLN A 66 7.94 -1.82 -25.67
C GLN A 66 7.28 -3.21 -25.79
N TYR A 67 7.99 -4.29 -25.43
CA TYR A 67 7.55 -5.66 -25.67
C TYR A 67 7.36 -6.48 -24.38
N ASN A 68 6.57 -5.92 -23.46
CA ASN A 68 6.26 -6.52 -22.16
C ASN A 68 5.53 -7.87 -22.26
N ASP A 69 4.80 -8.08 -23.34
CA ASP A 69 4.10 -9.31 -23.69
C ASP A 69 5.07 -10.44 -24.07
N LEU A 70 6.13 -10.13 -24.82
CA LEU A 70 7.22 -11.09 -25.11
C LEU A 70 7.97 -11.47 -23.83
N LEU A 71 8.16 -10.49 -22.94
CA LEU A 71 8.81 -10.68 -21.65
C LEU A 71 8.02 -11.69 -20.79
N PHE A 72 6.69 -11.64 -20.84
CA PHE A 72 5.82 -12.64 -20.21
C PHE A 72 5.82 -13.99 -20.97
N ALA A 73 5.62 -13.99 -22.29
CA ALA A 73 5.45 -15.21 -23.08
C ALA A 73 6.70 -16.11 -23.08
N TYR A 74 7.90 -15.52 -23.13
CA TYR A 74 9.15 -16.26 -23.24
C TYR A 74 9.89 -16.41 -21.90
N PHE A 75 9.73 -15.47 -20.96
CA PHE A 75 10.48 -15.47 -19.69
C PHE A 75 9.58 -15.57 -18.45
N GLY A 76 8.24 -15.54 -18.60
CA GLY A 76 7.29 -15.68 -17.49
C GLY A 76 7.28 -14.49 -16.53
N VAL A 77 7.87 -13.35 -16.91
CA VAL A 77 7.97 -12.17 -16.03
C VAL A 77 6.82 -11.20 -16.34
N GLU A 78 5.94 -10.98 -15.36
CA GLU A 78 4.74 -10.16 -15.52
C GLU A 78 4.85 -8.83 -14.75
N LEU A 79 5.32 -7.78 -15.44
CA LEU A 79 5.52 -6.45 -14.84
C LEU A 79 4.18 -5.77 -14.45
N LYS A 80 3.11 -6.04 -15.21
CA LYS A 80 1.79 -5.44 -15.00
C LYS A 80 0.98 -6.10 -13.87
N ALA A 81 1.28 -7.35 -13.50
CA ALA A 81 0.55 -8.04 -12.42
C ALA A 81 0.75 -7.36 -11.07
N ARG A 82 1.99 -6.95 -10.76
CA ARG A 82 2.33 -6.26 -9.50
C ARG A 82 1.72 -4.85 -9.41
N GLN A 83 1.61 -4.14 -10.53
CA GLN A 83 0.94 -2.83 -10.56
C GLN A 83 -0.57 -2.97 -10.41
N ARG A 84 -1.18 -3.94 -11.11
CA ARG A 84 -2.62 -4.24 -10.99
C ARG A 84 -3.01 -4.66 -9.58
N SER A 85 -2.16 -5.40 -8.87
CA SER A 85 -2.44 -5.78 -7.49
C SER A 85 -2.39 -4.59 -6.52
N ALA A 86 -1.42 -3.69 -6.66
CA ALA A 86 -1.33 -2.48 -5.85
C ALA A 86 -2.52 -1.52 -6.09
N GLU A 87 -2.88 -1.30 -7.35
CA GLU A 87 -4.05 -0.48 -7.72
C GLU A 87 -5.35 -1.08 -7.18
N ARG A 88 -5.52 -2.40 -7.28
CA ARG A 88 -6.69 -3.09 -6.75
C ARG A 88 -6.81 -2.92 -5.24
N VAL A 89 -5.72 -3.12 -4.50
CA VAL A 89 -5.69 -2.94 -3.04
C VAL A 89 -6.05 -1.50 -2.67
N LEU A 90 -5.47 -0.50 -3.33
CA LEU A 90 -5.78 0.91 -3.07
C LEU A 90 -7.25 1.24 -3.37
N ARG A 91 -7.79 0.72 -4.47
CA ARG A 91 -9.20 0.92 -4.85
C ARG A 91 -10.16 0.28 -3.86
N GLU A 92 -9.85 -0.92 -3.39
CA GLU A 92 -10.62 -1.62 -2.35
C GLU A 92 -10.62 -0.83 -1.05
N SER A 93 -9.45 -0.34 -0.63
CA SER A 93 -9.32 0.50 0.56
C SER A 93 -10.13 1.80 0.49
N LEU A 94 -10.02 2.56 -0.61
CA LEU A 94 -10.81 3.79 -0.80
C LEU A 94 -12.31 3.52 -0.84
N ARG A 95 -12.72 2.36 -1.38
CA ARG A 95 -14.13 1.95 -1.41
C ARG A 95 -14.64 1.64 0.01
N MET A 96 -13.83 0.97 0.82
CA MET A 96 -14.16 0.67 2.21
C MET A 96 -14.26 1.96 3.04
N GLU A 97 -13.28 2.85 2.92
CA GLU A 97 -13.30 4.16 3.59
C GLU A 97 -14.56 4.95 3.25
N LYS A 98 -14.89 5.09 1.95
CA LYS A 98 -16.11 5.80 1.52
C LYS A 98 -17.38 5.19 2.09
N ARG A 99 -17.45 3.86 2.19
CA ARG A 99 -18.61 3.15 2.75
C ARG A 99 -18.73 3.40 4.26
N LEU A 100 -17.63 3.24 5.00
CA LEU A 100 -17.60 3.48 6.44
C LEU A 100 -17.90 4.94 6.77
N SER A 101 -17.31 5.90 6.05
CA SER A 101 -17.58 7.33 6.22
C SER A 101 -19.04 7.67 5.92
N LYS A 102 -19.67 7.01 4.94
CA LYS A 102 -21.09 7.20 4.67
C LYS A 102 -21.96 6.70 5.82
N ASP A 103 -21.65 5.52 6.36
CA ASP A 103 -22.52 4.82 7.29
C ASP A 103 -22.28 5.20 8.77
N LEU A 104 -21.09 5.69 9.12
CA LEU A 104 -20.67 5.94 10.52
C LEU A 104 -20.53 7.41 10.89
N ILE A 105 -20.39 8.33 9.92
CA ILE A 105 -20.20 9.77 10.19
C ILE A 105 -21.54 10.50 10.20
N ASP A 106 -21.72 11.40 11.16
CA ASP A 106 -22.83 12.35 11.16
C ASP A 106 -22.53 13.48 10.16
N HIS A 107 -23.00 13.28 8.93
CA HIS A 107 -22.84 14.25 7.84
C HIS A 107 -23.51 15.60 8.12
N THR A 108 -24.48 15.68 9.04
CA THR A 108 -25.10 16.96 9.39
C THR A 108 -24.21 17.74 10.35
N PHE A 109 -23.65 17.06 11.36
CA PHE A 109 -22.70 17.63 12.29
C PHE A 109 -21.40 18.07 11.59
N THR A 110 -20.84 17.23 10.71
CA THR A 110 -19.56 17.50 10.03
C THR A 110 -19.64 18.64 9.01
N LYS A 111 -20.82 18.88 8.40
CA LYS A 111 -21.00 19.96 7.41
C LYS A 111 -21.19 21.33 8.02
N ASP A 112 -21.54 21.42 9.31
CA ASP A 112 -21.69 22.69 9.99
C ASP A 112 -20.31 23.31 10.26
N PRO A 113 -19.99 24.49 9.67
CA PRO A 113 -18.70 25.13 9.86
C PRO A 113 -18.40 25.46 11.31
N ARG A 114 -19.40 25.55 12.20
CA ARG A 114 -19.15 25.86 13.62
C ARG A 114 -18.45 24.72 14.35
N ASN A 115 -18.51 23.50 13.81
CA ASN A 115 -18.00 22.30 14.46
C ASN A 115 -16.53 22.00 14.10
N TRP A 116 -15.89 22.73 13.18
CA TRP A 116 -14.52 22.41 12.73
C TRP A 116 -13.53 22.32 13.90
N ARG A 117 -13.59 23.27 14.86
CA ARG A 117 -12.71 23.27 16.04
C ARG A 117 -12.89 22.04 16.90
N ARG A 118 -14.15 21.60 17.03
CA ARG A 118 -14.48 20.43 17.83
C ARG A 118 -14.02 19.16 17.14
N ILE A 119 -14.15 19.08 15.82
CA ILE A 119 -13.68 17.92 15.04
C ILE A 119 -12.15 17.82 15.08
N ASP A 120 -11.43 18.94 15.05
CA ASP A 120 -9.96 18.95 15.14
C ASP A 120 -9.45 18.52 16.53
N LEU A 121 -10.13 18.92 17.61
CA LEU A 121 -9.75 18.58 18.98
C LEU A 121 -10.30 17.22 19.44
N GLU A 122 -11.49 16.87 18.97
CA GLU A 122 -12.25 15.65 19.31
C GLU A 122 -12.66 14.93 18.02
N PRO A 123 -11.76 14.22 17.32
CA PRO A 123 -12.08 13.58 16.05
C PRO A 123 -13.25 12.60 16.12
N TRP A 124 -13.47 11.99 17.28
CA TRP A 124 -14.58 11.05 17.51
C TRP A 124 -15.96 11.72 17.49
N SER A 125 -16.03 13.05 17.65
CA SER A 125 -17.28 13.81 17.65
C SER A 125 -18.02 13.74 16.31
N ARG A 126 -17.33 13.39 15.22
CA ARG A 126 -17.94 13.27 13.89
C ARG A 126 -18.68 11.96 13.66
N PHE A 127 -18.53 10.97 14.54
CA PHE A 127 -19.24 9.69 14.41
C PHE A 127 -20.68 9.82 14.93
N ILE A 128 -21.61 9.09 14.31
CA ILE A 128 -23.04 9.05 14.71
C ILE A 128 -23.19 8.48 16.12
N SER A 129 -22.29 7.57 16.51
CA SER A 129 -22.21 7.01 17.85
C SER A 129 -20.78 7.07 18.35
N SER A 130 -20.59 7.24 19.66
CA SER A 130 -19.27 7.13 20.29
C SER A 130 -18.81 5.68 20.43
N ARG A 131 -19.73 4.70 20.37
CA ARG A 131 -19.46 3.28 20.64
C ARG A 131 -19.73 2.39 19.45
N ALA A 132 -18.89 1.36 19.32
CA ALA A 132 -19.06 0.29 18.35
C ALA A 132 -18.88 -1.07 18.99
N ILE A 133 -19.67 -2.02 18.49
CA ILE A 133 -19.46 -3.45 18.70
C ILE A 133 -18.73 -3.98 17.48
N ILE A 134 -17.57 -4.58 17.72
CA ILE A 134 -16.79 -5.33 16.74
C ILE A 134 -17.07 -6.80 17.01
N ARG A 135 -17.59 -7.50 16.01
CA ARG A 135 -17.86 -8.95 16.11
C ARG A 135 -17.37 -9.70 14.90
N SER A 136 -17.01 -10.97 15.10
CA SER A 136 -16.85 -11.91 13.99
C SER A 136 -18.16 -12.00 13.20
N VAL A 137 -18.07 -12.13 11.88
CA VAL A 137 -19.26 -12.34 11.02
C VAL A 137 -19.99 -13.64 11.37
N HIS A 138 -19.26 -14.60 11.93
CA HIS A 138 -19.80 -15.89 12.34
C HIS A 138 -20.16 -15.94 13.82
N ASP A 139 -20.07 -14.81 14.52
CA ASP A 139 -20.45 -14.73 15.92
C ASP A 139 -21.94 -14.99 16.12
N LYS A 140 -22.25 -15.79 17.15
CA LYS A 140 -23.62 -16.08 17.59
C LYS A 140 -23.80 -15.87 19.09
N SER A 141 -22.73 -15.55 19.82
CA SER A 141 -22.80 -15.36 21.28
C SER A 141 -23.33 -13.97 21.62
N TYR A 142 -23.07 -12.93 20.81
CA TYR A 142 -23.62 -11.60 21.06
C TYR A 142 -25.16 -11.63 21.18
N PRO A 143 -25.74 -11.01 22.23
CA PRO A 143 -25.13 -10.07 23.18
C PRO A 143 -24.52 -10.71 24.44
N ASP A 144 -24.56 -12.02 24.56
CA ASP A 144 -24.09 -12.75 25.74
C ASP A 144 -22.55 -12.86 25.75
N ALA A 145 -21.98 -12.88 26.95
CA ALA A 145 -20.55 -13.01 27.13
C ALA A 145 -20.11 -14.47 26.92
N ASP A 146 -19.00 -14.67 26.22
CA ASP A 146 -18.42 -15.99 26.03
C ASP A 146 -17.76 -16.46 27.35
N THR A 147 -18.57 -17.08 28.22
CA THR A 147 -18.15 -17.45 29.58
C THR A 147 -17.15 -18.60 29.65
N GLU A 148 -16.96 -19.34 28.55
CA GLU A 148 -16.15 -20.56 28.53
C GLU A 148 -14.79 -20.40 27.80
N GLY A 149 -14.51 -19.24 27.20
CA GLY A 149 -13.28 -18.99 26.46
C GLY A 149 -12.15 -18.40 27.33
N THR A 150 -10.96 -19.03 27.31
CA THR A 150 -9.72 -18.48 27.91
C THR A 150 -9.01 -17.45 27.00
N GLY A 151 -9.70 -16.91 26.00
CA GLY A 151 -9.17 -16.00 24.98
C GLY A 151 -9.98 -14.73 24.79
N LEU A 152 -9.64 -13.94 23.76
CA LEU A 152 -10.42 -12.76 23.36
C LEU A 152 -11.82 -13.21 22.88
N SER A 153 -12.86 -12.56 23.39
CA SER A 153 -14.25 -12.79 23.00
C SER A 153 -14.45 -12.61 21.48
N SER A 154 -15.35 -13.41 20.90
CA SER A 154 -15.76 -13.33 19.48
C SER A 154 -16.40 -11.99 19.10
N TRP A 155 -16.83 -11.23 20.11
CA TRP A 155 -17.25 -9.85 20.00
C TRP A 155 -16.72 -9.01 21.17
N PHE A 156 -16.50 -7.73 20.93
CA PHE A 156 -16.08 -6.79 21.96
C PHE A 156 -16.52 -5.37 21.62
N ARG A 157 -16.61 -4.51 22.64
CA ARG A 157 -17.10 -3.13 22.52
C ARG A 157 -15.95 -2.14 22.65
N HIS A 158 -15.90 -1.14 21.76
CA HIS A 158 -14.92 -0.05 21.79
C HIS A 158 -15.57 1.31 21.58
N ASN A 159 -14.82 2.36 21.91
CA ASN A 159 -15.16 3.73 21.54
C ASN A 159 -14.36 4.14 20.29
N PHE A 160 -15.01 4.80 19.34
CA PHE A 160 -14.31 5.36 18.17
C PHE A 160 -13.36 6.48 18.58
N TYR A 161 -12.24 6.58 17.87
CA TYR A 161 -11.36 7.75 17.92
C TYR A 161 -11.40 8.50 16.59
N ASP A 162 -10.89 7.88 15.52
CA ASP A 162 -10.78 8.48 14.20
C ASP A 162 -10.78 7.39 13.10
N PHE A 163 -10.81 7.79 11.84
CA PHE A 163 -10.39 6.98 10.71
C PHE A 163 -8.87 7.01 10.60
N TYR A 164 -8.30 5.88 10.19
CA TYR A 164 -6.89 5.76 9.87
C TYR A 164 -6.70 5.09 8.51
N HIS A 165 -5.47 5.07 7.99
CA HIS A 165 -5.14 4.48 6.69
C HIS A 165 -5.78 3.10 6.53
N ASN A 166 -6.83 3.04 5.70
CA ASN A 166 -7.61 1.83 5.38
C ASN A 166 -8.35 1.17 6.57
N GLY A 167 -8.69 1.93 7.62
CA GLY A 167 -9.31 1.36 8.81
C GLY A 167 -9.89 2.39 9.78
N LEU A 168 -10.14 1.91 11.00
CA LEU A 168 -10.70 2.68 12.09
C LEU A 168 -9.76 2.61 13.30
N GLU A 169 -9.64 3.74 13.99
CA GLU A 169 -8.96 3.87 15.26
C GLU A 169 -9.98 3.86 16.40
N PHE A 170 -9.58 3.17 17.46
CA PHE A 170 -10.39 2.96 18.64
C PHE A 170 -9.58 3.30 19.89
N TRP A 171 -10.31 3.71 20.92
CA TRP A 171 -9.79 3.76 22.28
C TRP A 171 -9.67 2.34 22.84
N LEU A 172 -8.46 1.90 23.18
CA LEU A 172 -8.21 0.55 23.72
C LEU A 172 -8.21 0.48 25.24
N ALA A 173 -7.81 1.53 25.94
CA ALA A 173 -7.68 1.54 27.39
C ALA A 173 -8.19 2.87 27.93
N ASN A 174 -9.16 2.79 28.84
CA ASN A 174 -9.50 3.89 29.74
C ASN A 174 -8.69 3.64 31.01
N GLU A 175 -7.54 4.28 31.13
CA GLU A 175 -6.77 4.25 32.37
C GLU A 175 -7.33 5.32 33.32
N TYR A 176 -7.48 4.95 34.59
CA TYR A 176 -7.97 5.87 35.60
C TYR A 176 -6.78 6.62 36.18
N LEU A 177 -6.81 7.94 36.07
CA LEU A 177 -5.84 8.80 36.71
C LEU A 177 -6.51 9.48 37.90
N VAL A 178 -5.87 9.34 39.07
CA VAL A 178 -6.29 10.00 40.30
C VAL A 178 -5.32 11.13 40.61
N LEU A 179 -5.84 12.35 40.77
CA LEU A 179 -5.04 13.51 41.20
C LEU A 179 -4.97 13.57 42.72
N HIS A 180 -3.80 13.30 43.29
CA HIS A 180 -3.54 13.43 44.72
C HIS A 180 -3.18 14.88 45.07
N ASP A 181 -3.95 15.49 45.98
CA ASP A 181 -3.72 16.83 46.56
C ASP A 181 -3.42 17.94 45.54
N GLY A 182 -4.04 17.86 44.34
CA GLY A 182 -3.94 18.88 43.30
C GLY A 182 -2.57 19.02 42.62
N THR A 183 -1.59 18.16 42.93
CA THR A 183 -0.20 18.34 42.47
C THR A 183 0.43 17.11 41.83
N LYS A 184 -0.14 15.90 42.04
CA LYS A 184 0.45 14.66 41.51
C LYS A 184 -0.60 13.72 40.91
N TRP A 185 -0.44 13.40 39.63
CA TRP A 185 -1.22 12.37 38.94
C TRP A 185 -0.66 10.98 39.24
N GLU A 186 -1.53 10.05 39.66
CA GLU A 186 -1.20 8.65 39.89
C GLU A 186 -2.08 7.77 39.01
N HIS A 187 -1.45 6.81 38.33
CA HIS A 187 -2.17 5.77 37.58
C HIS A 187 -2.75 4.75 38.55
N VAL A 188 -4.05 4.48 38.43
CA VAL A 188 -4.75 3.51 39.27
C VAL A 188 -5.52 2.51 38.41
N ASP A 189 -5.60 1.27 38.89
CA ASP A 189 -6.40 0.25 38.23
C ASP A 189 -7.90 0.57 38.36
N SER A 190 -8.69 0.12 37.40
CA SER A 190 -10.15 0.23 37.36
C SER A 190 -10.88 -0.30 38.60
N SER A 191 -10.25 -1.17 39.39
CA SER A 191 -10.77 -1.70 40.65
C SER A 191 -10.32 -0.93 41.89
N ASP A 192 -9.55 0.15 41.75
CA ASP A 192 -9.00 0.90 42.88
C ASP A 192 -10.15 1.62 43.64
N PRO A 193 -10.30 1.39 44.95
CA PRO A 193 -11.38 1.96 45.74
C PRO A 193 -11.36 3.49 45.77
N ARG A 194 -10.19 4.11 45.52
CA ARG A 194 -10.03 5.57 45.46
C ARG A 194 -10.81 6.19 44.29
N ILE A 195 -11.15 5.41 43.26
CA ILE A 195 -11.98 5.89 42.15
C ILE A 195 -13.36 6.30 42.65
N GLN A 196 -13.93 5.68 43.68
CA GLN A 196 -15.28 6.02 44.16
C GLN A 196 -15.30 7.14 45.22
N GLU A 197 -14.14 7.64 45.64
CA GLU A 197 -14.06 8.63 46.72
C GLU A 197 -14.13 10.06 46.19
N SER A 198 -15.11 10.84 46.68
CA SER A 198 -15.38 12.24 46.24
C SER A 198 -14.23 13.24 46.41
N ARG A 199 -13.19 12.89 47.19
CA ARG A 199 -12.02 13.74 47.44
C ARG A 199 -11.00 13.76 46.30
N PHE A 200 -11.11 12.80 45.36
CA PHE A 200 -10.22 12.69 44.22
C PHE A 200 -10.91 13.19 42.95
N SER A 201 -10.21 14.01 42.17
CA SER A 201 -10.66 14.37 40.83
C SER A 201 -10.32 13.23 39.87
N GLN A 202 -11.32 12.72 39.17
CA GLN A 202 -11.17 11.66 38.17
C GLN A 202 -10.98 12.29 36.80
N GLU A 203 -9.91 11.93 36.11
CA GLU A 203 -9.80 12.16 34.67
C GLU A 203 -9.42 10.85 33.97
N GLN A 204 -10.01 10.61 32.81
CA GLN A 204 -9.69 9.46 31.97
C GLN A 204 -8.47 9.81 31.12
N GLY A 205 -7.36 9.09 31.32
CA GLY A 205 -6.12 9.30 30.59
C GLY A 205 -6.04 8.46 29.31
N GLU A 206 -5.59 9.08 28.21
CA GLU A 206 -5.26 8.42 26.94
C GLU A 206 -3.87 7.77 27.05
N VAL A 207 -3.77 6.44 26.95
CA VAL A 207 -2.44 5.79 27.01
C VAL A 207 -2.08 4.99 25.75
N HIS A 208 -3.02 4.36 25.03
CA HIS A 208 -2.66 3.58 23.85
C HIS A 208 -3.61 3.75 22.65
N ARG A 209 -3.04 4.23 21.53
CA ARG A 209 -3.64 4.18 20.18
C ARG A 209 -3.27 2.88 19.50
N THR A 210 -4.25 2.17 18.95
CA THR A 210 -3.96 1.05 18.06
C THR A 210 -4.83 1.08 16.82
N HIS A 211 -4.27 0.49 15.77
CA HIS A 211 -4.87 0.47 14.45
C HIS A 211 -5.43 -0.93 14.20
N SER A 212 -6.68 -1.02 13.76
CA SER A 212 -7.28 -2.30 13.36
C SER A 212 -7.66 -2.27 11.88
N LEU A 213 -7.10 -3.20 11.12
CA LEU A 213 -7.55 -3.49 9.75
C LEU A 213 -8.72 -4.47 9.86
N LEU A 214 -9.94 -3.96 9.71
CA LEU A 214 -11.15 -4.77 9.75
C LEU A 214 -11.31 -5.53 8.41
N SER A 215 -10.61 -6.65 8.28
CA SER A 215 -10.90 -7.64 7.25
C SER A 215 -11.72 -8.78 7.88
N ASN A 216 -12.89 -9.07 7.31
CA ASN A 216 -13.85 -10.12 7.74
C ASN A 216 -14.56 -9.94 9.10
N CYS A 217 -14.69 -8.73 9.62
CA CYS A 217 -15.47 -8.43 10.83
C CYS A 217 -16.76 -7.65 10.51
N GLY A 218 -17.82 -7.87 11.30
CA GLY A 218 -19.03 -7.06 11.30
C GLY A 218 -18.92 -5.92 12.32
N LEU A 219 -19.24 -4.70 11.88
CA LEU A 219 -19.26 -3.51 12.74
C LEU A 219 -20.70 -3.04 12.94
N GLN A 220 -21.11 -2.84 14.18
CA GLN A 220 -22.42 -2.27 14.51
C GLN A 220 -22.25 -1.09 15.46
N ALA A 221 -22.76 0.08 15.07
CA ALA A 221 -22.82 1.25 15.94
C ALA A 221 -23.98 1.08 16.93
N GLU A 222 -23.72 1.29 18.22
CA GLU A 222 -24.77 1.32 19.25
C GLU A 222 -25.48 2.68 19.18
N ARG A 223 -26.80 2.69 18.97
CA ARG A 223 -27.64 3.90 18.99
C ARG A 223 -28.20 4.15 20.38
#